data_AF-A0A143WWV0-F1
#
_entry.id   AF-A0A143WWV0-F1
#
_cell.length_a   1.000
_cell.length_b   1.000
_cell.length_c   1.000
_cell.angle_alpha   90.00
_cell.angle_beta   90.00
_cell.angle_gamma   90.00
#
_symmetry.space_group_name_H-M   'P 1'
#
loop_
_entity.id
_entity.type
_entity.pdbx_description
1 polymer ?
#
loop_
_entity_poly.entity_id
_entity_poly.type
_entity_poly.pdbx_seq_one_letter_code
_entity_poly.pdbx_strand_id
1 'polypeptide(L)'
;MNILICCANGMSSSLVVQKMREEVQRRGRTDIKIGACAKTQYLKYLDEADVLLIAPQLTFMREELAKLENMYHVRIGYIDPEAYGRLDAKKILDDVLEEGETKTQTEEGRIVQWLKQRIIPIANKVAGNRALTSVTMGFTSILPVTITGACLMLLGNIPYTPYTEWLTSVGLASLLELGVDMTTNILSIYLCFYVAYHYVKLNDEHGHPCGILAVICFLMITGVDDEQIKMAFLGSNGIFTALLVSLLVGYLYVRILRRNRLIRPSSTIPKQVLRSLNAIIPFFYIILIFMVFTALTRIGPYGNLHLMIYESIQKSLTAYLSNNIFSYMLFNWIANALWFLGLHGGNITGSVTALIYTPMGLENFALYSAGKEPIHIISNAFSKCFISGGVGSMFSLSIIMAFKAKSQKFKALGRISLPTTFFYINEPLLFGIPIVLNPLFLIPLLFITPILSLLTYFVMHAGIVPIPNGMMLPWTTPPVIYGLLQGSWKIALWEIVSIILSGMMWYPFFKIADQREVEAENKNRHN
;
A
#
# COMPACT_ATOMS: atom_id res chain seq x y z
N MET A 1 40.55 18.57 0.78
CA MET A 1 39.42 17.64 0.73
C MET A 1 38.13 18.39 1.04
N ASN A 2 37.21 18.46 0.08
CA ASN A 2 35.91 19.09 0.19
C ASN A 2 34.84 18.01 0.44
N ILE A 3 34.23 18.01 1.63
CA ILE A 3 33.16 17.08 2.01
C ILE A 3 31.82 17.82 1.91
N LEU A 4 30.89 17.29 1.14
CA LEU A 4 29.53 17.80 0.99
C LEU A 4 28.52 16.85 1.64
N ILE A 5 27.71 17.33 2.58
CA ILE A 5 26.67 16.53 3.25
C ILE A 5 25.30 16.83 2.65
N CYS A 6 24.64 15.81 2.11
CA CYS A 6 23.31 15.91 1.51
C CYS A 6 22.24 15.30 2.41
N CYS A 7 21.22 16.08 2.75
CA CYS A 7 20.01 15.59 3.44
C CYS A 7 18.74 16.08 2.74
N ALA A 8 17.57 15.66 3.21
CA ALA A 8 16.30 15.94 2.52
C ALA A 8 16.06 17.44 2.26
N ASN A 9 16.30 18.30 3.27
CA ASN A 9 15.97 19.74 3.22
C ASN A 9 17.16 20.68 3.55
N GLY A 10 18.39 20.16 3.68
CA GLY A 10 19.59 20.97 3.98
C GLY A 10 19.73 21.49 5.44
N MET A 11 18.66 21.50 6.25
CA MET A 11 18.70 21.98 7.64
C MET A 11 19.32 21.00 8.64
N SER A 12 19.07 19.69 8.51
CA SER A 12 19.66 18.71 9.45
C SER A 12 21.15 18.48 9.19
N SER A 13 21.60 18.72 7.96
CA SER A 13 23.01 18.62 7.60
C SER A 13 23.81 19.85 8.07
N SER A 14 23.22 21.04 8.19
CA SER A 14 23.95 22.22 8.68
C SER A 14 24.44 22.08 10.13
N LEU A 15 23.69 21.38 10.99
CA LEU A 15 24.09 21.13 12.37
C LEU A 15 25.23 20.09 12.47
N VAL A 16 25.15 19.02 11.69
CA VAL A 16 26.24 18.02 11.55
C VAL A 16 27.49 18.68 10.98
N VAL A 17 27.35 19.53 9.95
CA VAL A 17 28.47 20.28 9.35
C VAL A 17 29.13 21.21 10.37
N GLN A 18 28.35 21.91 11.20
CA GLN A 18 28.92 22.75 12.25
C GLN A 18 29.79 21.93 13.21
N LYS A 19 29.28 20.79 13.68
CA LYS A 19 30.03 19.89 14.57
C LYS A 19 31.26 19.27 13.91
N MET A 20 31.17 18.91 12.63
CA MET A 20 32.33 18.41 11.90
C MET A 20 33.38 19.50 11.63
N ARG A 21 32.98 20.76 11.42
CA ARG A 21 33.92 21.89 11.31
C ARG A 21 34.64 22.14 12.63
N GLU A 22 33.92 22.09 13.76
CA GLU A 22 34.52 22.18 15.11
C GLU A 22 35.54 21.06 15.32
N GLU A 23 35.22 19.82 14.91
CA GLU A 23 36.11 18.66 15.03
C GLU A 23 37.34 18.76 14.12
N VAL A 24 37.17 19.23 12.88
CA VAL A 24 38.28 19.49 11.94
C VAL A 24 39.24 20.55 12.49
N GLN A 25 38.71 21.63 13.07
CA GLN A 25 39.51 22.66 13.74
C GLN A 25 40.23 22.10 14.97
N ARG A 26 39.56 21.28 15.79
CA ARG A 26 40.15 20.61 16.95
C ARG A 26 41.33 19.70 16.55
N ARG A 27 41.27 19.09 15.37
CA ARG A 27 42.33 18.25 14.80
C ARG A 27 43.40 19.01 14.03
N GLY A 28 43.29 20.35 13.92
CA GLY A 28 44.26 21.19 13.20
C GLY A 28 44.32 20.97 11.68
N ARG A 29 43.26 20.42 11.08
CA ARG A 29 43.22 20.05 9.65
C ARG A 29 42.67 21.19 8.79
N THR A 30 43.52 22.10 8.34
CA THR A 30 43.12 23.25 7.49
C THR A 30 42.82 22.86 6.03
N ASP A 31 43.13 21.62 5.65
CA ASP A 31 42.95 21.05 4.31
C ASP A 31 41.53 20.51 4.06
N ILE A 32 40.68 20.42 5.09
CA ILE A 32 39.32 19.87 4.99
C ILE A 32 38.27 21.00 5.03
N LYS A 33 37.45 21.10 3.98
CA LYS A 33 36.29 22.01 3.92
C LYS A 33 35.01 21.19 3.93
N ILE A 34 34.02 21.59 4.73
CA ILE A 34 32.76 20.84 4.89
C ILE A 34 31.57 21.73 4.57
N GLY A 35 30.69 21.30 3.69
CA GLY A 35 29.46 21.99 3.27
C GLY A 35 28.21 21.13 3.42
N ALA A 36 27.04 21.75 3.36
CA ALA A 36 25.73 21.09 3.41
C ALA A 36 24.88 21.47 2.19
N CYS A 37 24.07 20.54 1.69
CA CYS A 37 23.08 20.81 0.65
C CYS A 37 21.80 19.99 0.85
N ALA A 38 20.73 20.41 0.17
CA ALA A 38 19.49 19.65 0.08
C ALA A 38 19.53 18.64 -1.10
N LYS A 39 18.65 17.62 -1.05
CA LYS A 39 18.45 16.66 -2.15
C LYS A 39 18.20 17.33 -3.51
N THR A 40 17.59 18.50 -3.55
CA THR A 40 17.31 19.22 -4.80
C THR A 40 18.51 19.99 -5.36
N GLN A 41 19.62 20.04 -4.62
CA GLN A 41 20.74 20.95 -4.91
C GLN A 41 22.10 20.25 -5.05
N TYR A 42 22.25 19.00 -4.60
CA TYR A 42 23.57 18.34 -4.58
C TYR A 42 24.25 18.27 -5.96
N LEU A 43 23.50 18.10 -7.05
CA LEU A 43 24.00 18.14 -8.43
C LEU A 43 24.70 19.45 -8.81
N LYS A 44 24.35 20.57 -8.17
CA LYS A 44 24.97 21.88 -8.45
C LYS A 44 26.35 22.06 -7.84
N TYR A 45 26.65 21.29 -6.80
CA TYR A 45 27.88 21.42 -5.99
C TYR A 45 28.78 20.19 -6.12
N LEU A 46 28.41 19.25 -7.00
CA LEU A 46 29.07 17.97 -7.15
C LEU A 46 30.49 18.12 -7.71
N ASP A 47 30.68 19.04 -8.66
CA ASP A 47 32.01 19.35 -9.25
C ASP A 47 33.00 19.98 -8.24
N GLU A 48 32.49 20.50 -7.11
CA GLU A 48 33.31 21.15 -6.07
C GLU A 48 33.62 20.21 -4.90
N ALA A 49 33.05 19.00 -4.87
CA ALA A 49 33.13 18.06 -3.76
C ALA A 49 34.05 16.86 -4.08
N ASP A 50 34.95 16.53 -3.17
CA ASP A 50 35.75 15.31 -3.22
C ASP A 50 34.96 14.12 -2.64
N VAL A 51 34.12 14.37 -1.63
CA VAL A 51 33.28 13.38 -0.96
C VAL A 51 31.86 13.92 -0.80
N LEU A 52 30.86 13.18 -1.28
CA LEU A 52 29.44 13.41 -1.03
C LEU A 52 28.93 12.43 0.03
N LEU A 53 28.58 12.93 1.21
CA LEU A 53 28.00 12.15 2.30
C LEU A 53 26.48 12.22 2.29
N ILE A 54 25.85 11.05 2.28
CA ILE A 54 24.41 10.89 2.17
C ILE A 54 23.82 10.60 3.55
N ALA A 55 22.89 11.45 3.99
CA ALA A 55 22.17 11.25 5.23
C ALA A 55 21.29 9.97 5.17
N PRO A 56 21.02 9.31 6.31
CA PRO A 56 20.31 8.02 6.37
C PRO A 56 18.98 7.99 5.61
N GLN A 57 18.25 9.11 5.62
CA GLN A 57 16.92 9.20 4.99
C GLN A 57 16.98 9.16 3.46
N LEU A 58 18.16 9.36 2.86
CA LEU A 58 18.38 9.40 1.41
C LEU A 58 19.07 8.14 0.87
N THR A 59 19.30 7.12 1.70
CA THR A 59 19.97 5.87 1.31
C THR A 59 19.25 5.10 0.19
N PHE A 60 17.94 5.32 0.01
CA PHE A 60 17.19 4.78 -1.13
C PHE A 60 17.71 5.27 -2.50
N MET A 61 18.48 6.36 -2.54
CA MET A 61 19.08 6.92 -3.77
C MET A 61 20.42 6.26 -4.14
N ARG A 62 20.87 5.24 -3.41
CA ARG A 62 22.20 4.64 -3.58
C ARG A 62 22.50 4.21 -5.02
N GLU A 63 21.53 3.66 -5.74
CA GLU A 63 21.71 3.24 -7.15
C GLU A 63 21.78 4.42 -8.13
N GLU A 64 21.08 5.51 -7.86
CA GLU A 64 21.14 6.75 -8.66
C GLU A 64 22.49 7.43 -8.46
N LEU A 65 22.91 7.51 -7.19
CA LEU A 65 24.15 8.16 -6.76
C LEU A 65 25.40 7.39 -7.20
N ALA A 66 25.39 6.05 -7.13
CA ALA A 66 26.52 5.23 -7.60
C ALA A 66 26.89 5.48 -9.07
N LYS A 67 25.96 5.94 -9.91
CA LYS A 67 26.22 6.30 -11.31
C LYS A 67 27.00 7.61 -11.45
N LEU A 68 26.99 8.46 -10.42
CA LEU A 68 27.62 9.78 -10.41
C LEU A 68 29.08 9.73 -9.98
N GLU A 69 29.51 8.70 -9.23
CA GLU A 69 30.91 8.57 -8.76
C GLU A 69 31.92 8.65 -9.90
N ASN A 70 31.67 7.91 -10.99
CA ASN A 70 32.55 7.90 -12.16
C ASN A 70 32.38 9.12 -13.07
N MET A 71 31.25 9.81 -12.99
CA MET A 71 30.90 10.92 -13.89
C MET A 71 31.41 12.27 -13.37
N TYR A 72 31.47 12.44 -12.05
CA TYR A 72 31.86 13.68 -11.38
C TYR A 72 33.14 13.55 -10.55
N HIS A 73 33.82 12.40 -10.62
CA HIS A 73 35.02 12.08 -9.83
C HIS A 73 34.85 12.32 -8.32
N VAL A 74 33.62 12.14 -7.82
CA VAL A 74 33.26 12.29 -6.41
C VAL A 74 33.17 10.93 -5.74
N ARG A 75 33.58 10.84 -4.49
CA ARG A 75 33.34 9.66 -3.66
C ARG A 75 32.01 9.76 -2.94
N ILE A 76 31.17 8.72 -2.96
CA ILE A 76 29.89 8.76 -2.24
C ILE A 76 29.94 7.90 -0.98
N GLY A 77 29.83 8.56 0.18
CA GLY A 77 29.75 7.91 1.48
C GLY A 77 28.34 7.96 2.06
N TYR A 78 28.02 7.01 2.95
CA TYR A 78 26.72 6.95 3.61
C TYR A 78 26.91 7.09 5.10
N ILE A 79 26.26 8.08 5.70
CA ILE A 79 26.44 8.34 7.13
C ILE A 79 25.69 7.29 7.93
N ASP A 80 26.38 6.67 8.88
CA ASP A 80 25.79 5.78 9.87
C ASP A 80 24.59 6.45 10.57
N PRO A 81 23.40 5.82 10.61
CA PRO A 81 22.21 6.42 11.21
C PRO A 81 22.36 6.80 12.68
N GLU A 82 23.15 6.03 13.43
CA GLU A 82 23.41 6.31 14.85
C GLU A 82 24.33 7.51 15.00
N ALA A 83 25.43 7.57 14.24
CA ALA A 83 26.34 8.71 14.20
C ALA A 83 25.64 10.01 13.78
N TYR A 84 24.79 9.94 12.74
CA TYR A 84 24.00 11.08 12.26
C TYR A 84 22.98 11.54 13.31
N GLY A 85 22.28 10.60 13.96
CA GLY A 85 21.28 10.90 14.98
C GLY A 85 21.86 11.52 16.26
N ARG A 86 23.07 11.13 16.64
CA ARG A 86 23.79 11.66 17.82
C ARG A 86 24.67 12.88 17.52
N LEU A 87 24.74 13.32 16.26
CA LEU A 87 25.67 14.37 15.80
C LEU A 87 27.13 14.03 16.15
N ASP A 88 27.51 12.75 16.07
CA ASP A 88 28.85 12.27 16.38
C ASP A 88 29.83 12.60 15.25
N ALA A 89 30.23 13.87 15.21
CA ALA A 89 31.12 14.40 14.19
C ALA A 89 32.49 13.72 14.15
N LYS A 90 32.96 13.18 15.29
CA LYS A 90 34.23 12.47 15.37
C LYS A 90 34.16 11.18 14.57
N LYS A 91 33.15 10.34 14.85
CA LYS A 91 32.93 9.07 14.15
C LYS A 91 32.68 9.29 12.65
N ILE A 92 31.84 10.27 12.29
CA ILE A 92 31.55 10.57 10.86
C ILE A 92 32.82 11.00 10.13
N LEU A 93 33.68 11.79 10.75
CA LEU A 93 34.93 12.23 10.14
C LEU A 93 35.95 11.09 10.06
N ASP A 94 36.03 10.23 11.07
CA ASP A 94 36.89 9.04 11.08
C ASP A 94 36.49 8.06 9.98
N ASP A 95 35.19 7.75 9.85
CA ASP A 95 34.65 6.89 8.81
C ASP A 95 35.03 7.42 7.40
N VAL A 96 34.90 8.72 7.15
CA VAL A 96 35.27 9.33 5.86
C VAL A 96 36.75 9.18 5.53
N LEU A 97 37.60 9.30 6.56
CA LEU A 97 39.06 9.30 6.41
C LEU A 97 39.62 7.86 6.31
N GLU A 98 39.12 6.93 7.12
CA GLU A 98 39.54 5.51 7.13
C GLU A 98 39.11 4.76 5.87
N GLU A 99 37.92 5.07 5.38
CA GLU A 99 37.35 4.40 4.22
C GLU A 99 38.13 4.78 2.94
N GLY A 100 39.11 5.72 3.02
CA GLY A 100 40.10 6.02 1.98
C GLY A 100 41.11 4.91 1.68
N GLU A 101 41.24 3.91 2.54
CA GLU A 101 42.25 2.84 2.39
C GLU A 101 41.70 1.40 2.31
N THR A 102 40.39 1.16 2.46
CA THR A 102 39.88 -0.23 2.44
C THR A 102 38.51 -0.38 1.80
N LYS A 103 38.46 -0.97 0.59
CA LYS A 103 37.23 -1.54 0.03
C LYS A 103 36.92 -2.86 0.75
N THR A 104 36.12 -2.81 1.81
CA THR A 104 35.47 -4.02 2.34
C THR A 104 34.07 -4.11 1.75
N GLN A 105 33.98 -4.62 0.52
CA GLN A 105 32.73 -5.23 0.06
C GLN A 105 32.51 -6.45 0.94
N THR A 106 31.57 -6.37 1.89
CA THR A 106 31.01 -7.58 2.48
C THR A 106 30.42 -8.40 1.33
N GLU A 107 30.94 -9.61 1.12
CA GLU A 107 30.46 -10.53 0.09
C GLU A 107 28.94 -10.74 0.26
N GLU A 108 28.14 -10.05 -0.55
CA GLU A 108 26.70 -10.27 -0.60
C GLU A 108 26.47 -11.71 -1.07
N GLY A 109 25.78 -12.51 -0.28
CA GLY A 109 25.54 -13.91 -0.61
C GLY A 109 24.93 -14.07 -2.02
N ARG A 110 25.38 -15.08 -2.77
CA ARG A 110 24.98 -15.37 -4.17
C ARG A 110 23.47 -15.27 -4.44
N ILE A 111 22.64 -15.63 -3.45
CA ILE A 111 21.17 -15.53 -3.53
C ILE A 111 20.70 -14.07 -3.56
N VAL A 112 21.24 -13.19 -2.70
CA VAL A 112 20.88 -11.77 -2.65
C VAL A 112 21.26 -11.07 -3.95
N GLN A 113 22.45 -11.39 -4.49
CA GLN A 113 22.90 -10.86 -5.78
C GLN A 113 21.98 -11.30 -6.93
N TRP A 114 21.57 -12.58 -6.95
CA TRP A 114 20.62 -13.09 -7.95
C TRP A 114 19.25 -12.41 -7.84
N LEU A 115 18.73 -12.22 -6.62
CA LEU A 115 17.45 -11.53 -6.38
C LEU A 115 17.49 -10.09 -6.92
N LYS A 116 18.57 -9.35 -6.62
CA LYS A 116 18.77 -7.97 -7.11
C LYS A 116 18.85 -7.89 -8.64
N GLN A 117 19.50 -8.85 -9.29
CA GLN A 117 19.68 -8.82 -10.75
C GLN A 117 18.46 -9.30 -11.54
N ARG A 118 17.70 -10.27 -11.00
CA ARG A 118 16.61 -10.93 -11.75
C ARG A 118 15.21 -10.58 -11.26
N ILE A 119 14.99 -10.54 -9.95
CA ILE A 119 13.64 -10.44 -9.37
C ILE A 119 13.26 -8.99 -9.07
N ILE A 120 14.14 -8.22 -8.42
CA ILE A 120 13.85 -6.83 -8.04
C ILE A 120 13.47 -5.94 -9.25
N PRO A 121 14.15 -6.01 -10.43
CA PRO A 121 13.78 -5.18 -11.57
C PRO A 121 12.38 -5.50 -12.11
N ILE A 122 11.98 -6.78 -12.08
CA ILE A 122 10.63 -7.20 -12.48
C ILE A 122 9.62 -6.68 -11.46
N ALA A 123 9.89 -6.87 -10.18
CA ALA A 123 9.01 -6.42 -9.10
C ALA A 123 8.84 -4.89 -9.11
N ASN A 124 9.90 -4.13 -9.39
CA ASN A 124 9.85 -2.67 -9.59
C ASN A 124 8.97 -2.27 -10.78
N LYS A 125 9.05 -2.98 -11.91
CA LYS A 125 8.17 -2.74 -13.06
C LYS A 125 6.70 -2.96 -12.71
N VAL A 126 6.40 -4.00 -11.92
CA VAL A 126 5.03 -4.27 -11.44
C VAL A 126 4.59 -3.20 -10.44
N ALA A 127 5.44 -2.85 -9.48
CA ALA A 127 5.17 -1.83 -8.46
C ALA A 127 4.92 -0.44 -9.06
N GLY A 128 5.68 -0.08 -10.11
CA GLY A 128 5.54 1.18 -10.84
C GLY A 128 4.46 1.15 -11.93
N ASN A 129 3.67 0.08 -12.04
CA ASN A 129 2.62 0.00 -13.06
C ASN A 129 1.46 0.96 -12.72
N ARG A 130 1.31 1.99 -13.57
CA ARG A 130 0.29 3.04 -13.39
C ARG A 130 -1.14 2.52 -13.26
N ALA A 131 -1.49 1.43 -13.96
CA ALA A 131 -2.82 0.84 -13.87
C ALA A 131 -3.07 0.27 -12.47
N LEU A 132 -2.17 -0.57 -11.96
CA LEU A 132 -2.28 -1.15 -10.62
C LEU A 132 -2.29 -0.06 -9.53
N THR A 133 -1.40 0.92 -9.64
CA THR A 133 -1.35 2.06 -8.70
C THR A 133 -2.67 2.85 -8.72
N SER A 134 -3.25 3.11 -9.90
CA SER A 134 -4.52 3.83 -10.01
C SER A 134 -5.69 3.08 -9.37
N VAL A 135 -5.69 1.74 -9.43
CA VAL A 135 -6.70 0.90 -8.76
C VAL A 135 -6.58 1.03 -7.25
N THR A 136 -5.37 0.89 -6.69
CA THR A 136 -5.12 1.05 -5.26
C THR A 136 -5.57 2.42 -4.76
N MET A 137 -5.16 3.50 -5.45
CA MET A 137 -5.58 4.86 -5.11
C MET A 137 -7.09 5.06 -5.24
N GLY A 138 -7.72 4.40 -6.22
CA GLY A 138 -9.18 4.38 -6.41
C GLY A 138 -9.90 3.83 -5.18
N PHE A 139 -9.56 2.61 -4.75
CA PHE A 139 -10.12 2.01 -3.54
C PHE A 139 -9.84 2.84 -2.29
N THR A 140 -8.65 3.42 -2.15
CA THR A 140 -8.34 4.33 -1.02
C THR A 140 -9.25 5.56 -1.03
N SER A 141 -9.57 6.11 -2.21
CA SER A 141 -10.37 7.33 -2.33
C SER A 141 -11.84 7.12 -1.96
N ILE A 142 -12.36 5.91 -2.06
CA ILE A 142 -13.75 5.56 -1.72
C ILE A 142 -13.93 5.06 -0.29
N LEU A 143 -12.85 4.92 0.50
CA LEU A 143 -12.94 4.46 1.89
C LEU A 143 -13.95 5.26 2.72
N PRO A 144 -13.99 6.62 2.68
CA PRO A 144 -14.99 7.37 3.43
C PRO A 144 -16.43 6.98 3.07
N VAL A 145 -16.72 6.80 1.78
CA VAL A 145 -18.05 6.38 1.29
C VAL A 145 -18.42 5.01 1.83
N THR A 146 -17.49 4.04 1.76
CA THR A 146 -17.76 2.68 2.25
C THR A 146 -17.98 2.62 3.76
N ILE A 147 -17.24 3.42 4.54
CA ILE A 147 -17.38 3.48 5.99
C ILE A 147 -18.71 4.15 6.37
N THR A 148 -19.05 5.28 5.73
CA THR A 148 -20.33 5.95 5.95
C THR A 148 -21.50 5.03 5.63
N GLY A 149 -21.46 4.32 4.50
CA GLY A 149 -22.49 3.35 4.14
C GLY A 149 -22.63 2.22 5.16
N ALA A 150 -21.50 1.72 5.66
CA ALA A 150 -21.51 0.71 6.71
C ALA A 150 -22.13 1.22 8.03
N CYS A 151 -21.80 2.43 8.45
CA CYS A 151 -22.40 3.03 9.65
C CYS A 151 -23.92 3.21 9.50
N LEU A 152 -24.39 3.71 8.35
CA LEU A 152 -25.81 3.90 8.08
C LEU A 152 -26.57 2.57 8.07
N MET A 153 -25.97 1.54 7.47
CA MET A 153 -26.56 0.21 7.40
C MET A 153 -26.66 -0.45 8.79
N LEU A 154 -25.64 -0.29 9.63
CA LEU A 154 -25.68 -0.75 11.03
C LEU A 154 -26.74 -0.01 11.84
N LEU A 155 -26.82 1.32 11.72
CA LEU A 155 -27.83 2.11 12.40
C LEU A 155 -29.24 1.73 11.94
N GLY A 156 -29.45 1.43 10.66
CA GLY A 156 -30.76 0.99 10.17
C GLY A 156 -31.17 -0.40 10.65
N ASN A 157 -30.20 -1.26 11.00
CA ASN A 157 -30.42 -2.69 11.21
C ASN A 157 -29.83 -3.20 12.54
N ILE A 158 -29.86 -2.39 13.61
CA ILE A 158 -29.49 -2.87 14.95
C ILE A 158 -30.43 -4.04 15.31
N PRO A 159 -29.92 -5.21 15.75
CA PRO A 159 -30.72 -6.40 16.02
C PRO A 159 -31.51 -6.27 17.33
N TYR A 160 -32.37 -5.26 17.41
CA TYR A 160 -33.24 -4.95 18.53
C TYR A 160 -34.58 -4.47 17.97
N THR A 161 -35.57 -5.37 17.94
CA THR A 161 -36.86 -5.16 17.29
C THR A 161 -37.58 -3.87 17.71
N PRO A 162 -37.66 -3.49 19.00
CA PRO A 162 -38.32 -2.24 19.38
C PRO A 162 -37.70 -0.99 18.75
N TYR A 163 -36.39 -1.02 18.48
CA TYR A 163 -35.70 0.09 17.82
C TYR A 163 -35.97 0.14 16.31
N THR A 164 -35.99 -1.00 15.62
CA THR A 164 -36.27 -1.03 14.17
C THR A 164 -37.73 -0.72 13.88
N GLU A 165 -38.67 -1.16 14.73
CA GLU A 165 -40.08 -0.77 14.69
C GLU A 165 -40.24 0.74 14.94
N TRP A 166 -39.56 1.27 15.95
CA TRP A 166 -39.56 2.71 16.22
C TRP A 166 -39.02 3.51 15.03
N LEU A 167 -37.85 3.15 14.49
CA LEU A 167 -37.24 3.79 13.30
C LEU A 167 -38.20 3.84 12.11
N THR A 168 -38.92 2.74 11.88
CA THR A 168 -39.92 2.62 10.82
C THR A 168 -41.11 3.54 11.10
N SER A 169 -41.61 3.56 12.35
CA SER A 169 -42.77 4.36 12.75
C SER A 169 -42.54 5.87 12.58
N VAL A 170 -41.29 6.34 12.78
CA VAL A 170 -40.92 7.75 12.64
C VAL A 170 -40.38 8.10 11.24
N GLY A 171 -40.34 7.14 10.32
CA GLY A 171 -39.85 7.33 8.94
C GLY A 171 -38.33 7.50 8.81
N LEU A 172 -37.55 7.27 9.87
CA LEU A 172 -36.08 7.35 9.83
C LEU A 172 -35.45 6.14 9.12
N ALA A 173 -36.11 4.99 9.14
CA ALA A 173 -35.63 3.77 8.47
C ALA A 173 -35.36 3.99 6.97
N SER A 174 -36.31 4.61 6.24
CA SER A 174 -36.17 4.88 4.81
C SER A 174 -35.11 5.94 4.49
N LEU A 175 -34.85 6.88 5.40
CA LEU A 175 -33.77 7.86 5.26
C LEU A 175 -32.39 7.21 5.43
N LEU A 176 -32.25 6.28 6.37
CA LEU A 176 -31.03 5.49 6.53
C LEU A 176 -30.79 4.59 5.31
N GLU A 177 -31.84 3.93 4.82
CA GLU A 177 -31.79 3.11 3.60
C GLU A 177 -31.38 3.92 2.38
N LEU A 178 -31.97 5.10 2.16
CA LEU A 178 -31.56 6.02 1.10
C LEU A 178 -30.07 6.37 1.19
N GLY A 179 -29.57 6.58 2.40
CA GLY A 179 -28.16 6.81 2.65
C GLY A 179 -27.29 5.62 2.24
N VAL A 180 -27.70 4.39 2.57
CA VAL A 180 -27.03 3.15 2.16
C VAL A 180 -27.05 2.98 0.63
N ASP A 181 -28.18 3.30 -0.01
CA ASP A 181 -28.32 3.24 -1.45
C ASP A 181 -27.33 4.15 -2.16
N MET A 182 -27.17 5.37 -1.65
CA MET A 182 -26.28 6.37 -2.22
C MET A 182 -24.80 6.17 -1.84
N THR A 183 -24.47 5.21 -0.97
CA THR A 183 -23.07 4.87 -0.64
C THR A 183 -22.66 3.51 -1.17
N THR A 184 -23.32 2.46 -0.70
CA THR A 184 -22.90 1.06 -0.90
C THR A 184 -23.47 0.52 -2.21
N ASN A 185 -24.74 0.80 -2.50
CA ASN A 185 -25.42 0.24 -3.67
C ASN A 185 -25.09 0.95 -4.98
N ILE A 186 -24.31 2.04 -4.92
CA ILE A 186 -23.73 2.71 -6.11
C ILE A 186 -22.20 2.81 -6.07
N LEU A 187 -21.54 1.96 -5.26
CA LEU A 187 -20.09 2.04 -5.00
C LEU A 187 -19.22 1.97 -6.27
N SER A 188 -19.62 1.19 -7.27
CA SER A 188 -18.86 1.03 -8.51
C SER A 188 -18.73 2.33 -9.30
N ILE A 189 -19.69 3.26 -9.18
CA ILE A 189 -19.63 4.58 -9.82
C ILE A 189 -18.48 5.40 -9.24
N TYR A 190 -18.39 5.47 -7.91
CA TYR A 190 -17.33 6.20 -7.22
C TYR A 190 -15.96 5.62 -7.55
N LEU A 191 -15.87 4.29 -7.55
CA LEU A 191 -14.63 3.60 -7.90
C LEU A 191 -14.23 3.86 -9.36
N CYS A 192 -15.18 3.79 -10.30
CA CYS A 192 -14.95 4.07 -11.72
C CYS A 192 -14.35 5.46 -11.93
N PHE A 193 -14.93 6.47 -11.26
CA PHE A 193 -14.43 7.83 -11.31
C PHE A 193 -12.97 7.92 -10.80
N TYR A 194 -12.70 7.44 -9.58
CA TYR A 194 -11.41 7.65 -8.95
C TYR A 194 -10.28 6.87 -9.62
N VAL A 195 -10.55 5.69 -10.15
CA VAL A 195 -9.54 4.88 -10.87
C VAL A 195 -9.10 5.60 -12.15
N ALA A 196 -10.06 6.06 -12.97
CA ALA A 196 -9.75 6.81 -14.18
C ALA A 196 -9.06 8.16 -13.86
N TYR A 197 -9.55 8.85 -12.83
CA TYR A 197 -8.95 10.09 -12.32
C TYR A 197 -7.47 9.89 -11.96
N HIS A 198 -7.15 8.88 -11.15
CA HIS A 198 -5.77 8.63 -10.71
C HIS A 198 -4.91 8.10 -11.85
N TYR A 199 -5.45 7.30 -12.77
CA TYR A 199 -4.72 6.83 -13.95
C TYR A 199 -4.19 8.01 -14.78
N VAL A 200 -5.04 9.00 -15.06
CA VAL A 200 -4.67 10.20 -15.82
C VAL A 200 -3.72 11.09 -15.02
N LYS A 201 -3.95 11.23 -13.71
CA LYS A 201 -3.05 11.99 -12.82
C LYS A 201 -1.64 11.40 -12.76
N LEU A 202 -1.50 10.08 -12.75
CA LEU A 202 -0.22 9.36 -12.81
C LEU A 202 0.49 9.50 -14.18
N ASN A 203 -0.19 10.08 -15.16
CA ASN A 203 0.34 10.43 -16.48
C ASN A 203 0.61 11.94 -16.64
N ASP A 204 0.64 12.68 -15.51
CA ASP A 204 0.89 14.12 -15.41
C ASP A 204 -0.18 14.99 -16.06
N GLU A 205 -1.42 14.48 -16.13
CA GLU A 205 -2.56 15.14 -16.75
C GLU A 205 -3.71 15.39 -15.75
N HIS A 206 -4.66 16.24 -16.13
CA HIS A 206 -5.82 16.54 -15.28
C HIS A 206 -6.85 15.41 -15.29
N GLY A 207 -6.98 14.72 -14.16
CA GLY A 207 -7.84 13.53 -14.05
C GLY A 207 -9.35 13.80 -14.01
N HIS A 208 -9.81 14.97 -13.57
CA HIS A 208 -11.25 15.22 -13.35
C HIS A 208 -12.13 14.96 -14.58
N PRO A 209 -11.81 15.47 -15.78
CA PRO A 209 -12.62 15.20 -16.96
C PRO A 209 -12.66 13.71 -17.29
N CYS A 210 -11.53 13.00 -17.19
CA CYS A 210 -11.48 11.57 -17.46
C CYS A 210 -12.27 10.75 -16.44
N GLY A 211 -12.29 11.15 -15.17
CA GLY A 211 -13.12 10.51 -14.14
C GLY A 211 -14.61 10.58 -14.50
N ILE A 212 -15.10 11.76 -14.90
CA ILE A 212 -16.49 11.94 -15.35
C ILE A 212 -16.76 11.10 -16.60
N LEU A 213 -15.86 11.13 -17.59
CA LEU A 213 -15.98 10.35 -18.82
C LEU A 213 -16.08 8.85 -18.55
N ALA A 214 -15.28 8.33 -17.60
CA ALA A 214 -15.33 6.93 -17.22
C ALA A 214 -16.69 6.54 -16.64
N VAL A 215 -17.28 7.39 -15.79
CA VAL A 215 -18.64 7.19 -15.27
C VAL A 215 -19.67 7.18 -16.40
N ILE A 216 -19.60 8.13 -17.35
CA ILE A 216 -20.50 8.17 -18.51
C ILE A 216 -20.41 6.87 -19.31
N CYS A 217 -19.18 6.43 -19.63
CA CYS A 217 -18.95 5.18 -20.35
C CYS A 217 -19.42 3.95 -19.58
N PHE A 218 -19.23 3.93 -18.26
CA PHE A 218 -19.71 2.85 -17.40
C PHE A 218 -21.23 2.78 -17.38
N LEU A 219 -21.92 3.90 -17.14
CA LEU A 219 -23.39 3.95 -17.13
C LEU A 219 -23.98 3.57 -18.50
N MET A 220 -23.32 3.95 -19.60
CA MET A 220 -23.73 3.58 -20.95
C MET A 220 -23.76 2.07 -21.20
N ILE A 221 -22.89 1.31 -20.53
CA ILE A 221 -22.75 -0.14 -20.77
C ILE A 221 -23.46 -1.00 -19.71
N THR A 222 -23.75 -0.41 -18.55
CA THR A 222 -24.20 -1.10 -17.33
C THR A 222 -25.70 -1.41 -17.31
N GLY A 223 -26.32 -1.37 -18.49
CA GLY A 223 -27.69 -1.83 -18.68
C GLY A 223 -28.69 -0.70 -18.57
N VAL A 224 -29.45 -0.58 -19.65
CA VAL A 224 -30.74 0.09 -19.75
C VAL A 224 -31.68 -1.05 -20.11
N ASP A 225 -32.30 -1.69 -19.13
CA ASP A 225 -33.41 -2.63 -19.36
C ASP A 225 -34.69 -1.81 -19.20
N ASP A 226 -35.56 -1.82 -20.22
CA ASP A 226 -36.78 -0.99 -20.26
C ASP A 226 -36.54 0.48 -19.89
N GLU A 227 -35.48 1.08 -20.44
CA GLU A 227 -35.09 2.49 -20.20
C GLU A 227 -34.59 2.81 -18.76
N GLN A 228 -34.39 1.80 -17.90
CA GLN A 228 -33.93 2.00 -16.52
C GLN A 228 -32.55 1.39 -16.24
N ILE A 229 -31.75 2.12 -15.46
CA ILE A 229 -30.45 1.63 -14.96
C ILE A 229 -30.70 0.70 -13.78
N LYS A 230 -30.27 -0.55 -13.89
CA LYS A 230 -30.37 -1.53 -12.79
C LYS A 230 -29.37 -1.18 -11.68
N MET A 231 -29.87 -0.72 -10.55
CA MET A 231 -29.08 -0.43 -9.34
C MET A 231 -28.18 -1.60 -8.92
N ALA A 232 -28.62 -2.84 -9.15
CA ALA A 232 -27.85 -4.05 -8.86
C ALA A 232 -26.45 -4.06 -9.50
N PHE A 233 -26.27 -3.43 -10.67
CA PHE A 233 -24.97 -3.34 -11.33
C PHE A 233 -24.16 -2.10 -10.94
N LEU A 234 -24.73 -1.17 -10.17
CA LEU A 234 -24.03 0.01 -9.67
C LEU A 234 -23.36 -0.27 -8.32
N GLY A 235 -23.77 -1.31 -7.60
CA GLY A 235 -23.21 -1.74 -6.33
C GLY A 235 -21.97 -2.64 -6.47
N SER A 236 -21.86 -3.63 -5.58
CA SER A 236 -20.72 -4.55 -5.52
C SER A 236 -20.51 -5.35 -6.81
N ASN A 237 -21.59 -5.76 -7.49
CA ASN A 237 -21.53 -6.56 -8.72
C ASN A 237 -20.86 -5.82 -9.88
N GLY A 238 -20.93 -4.49 -9.91
CA GLY A 238 -20.35 -3.66 -10.97
C GLY A 238 -18.89 -3.29 -10.78
N ILE A 239 -18.29 -3.56 -9.62
CA ILE A 239 -16.91 -3.15 -9.28
C ILE A 239 -15.90 -3.59 -10.34
N PHE A 240 -15.98 -4.85 -10.77
CA PHE A 240 -15.05 -5.41 -11.75
C PHE A 240 -15.19 -4.73 -13.12
N THR A 241 -16.41 -4.59 -13.62
CA THR A 241 -16.71 -3.88 -14.87
C THR A 241 -16.27 -2.42 -14.80
N ALA A 242 -16.57 -1.72 -13.71
CA ALA A 242 -16.17 -0.33 -13.48
C ALA A 242 -14.65 -0.16 -13.55
N LEU A 243 -13.87 -1.13 -13.06
CA LEU A 243 -12.41 -1.10 -13.08
C LEU A 243 -11.84 -1.32 -14.48
N LEU A 244 -12.37 -2.29 -15.24
CA LEU A 244 -11.96 -2.48 -16.63
C LEU A 244 -12.28 -1.25 -17.49
N VAL A 245 -13.49 -0.70 -17.34
CA VAL A 245 -13.91 0.49 -18.07
C VAL A 245 -13.06 1.70 -17.71
N SER A 246 -12.87 1.98 -16.42
CA SER A 246 -12.09 3.15 -15.97
C SER A 246 -10.63 3.11 -16.40
N LEU A 247 -9.99 1.94 -16.35
CA LEU A 247 -8.62 1.76 -16.85
C LEU A 247 -8.53 1.94 -18.36
N LEU A 248 -9.48 1.36 -19.12
CA LEU A 248 -9.53 1.50 -20.57
C LEU A 248 -9.77 2.96 -20.98
N VAL A 249 -10.75 3.63 -20.36
CA VAL A 249 -11.04 5.05 -20.59
C VAL A 249 -9.84 5.92 -20.24
N GLY A 250 -9.22 5.70 -19.08
CA GLY A 250 -8.00 6.41 -18.68
C GLY A 250 -6.85 6.26 -19.68
N TYR A 251 -6.62 5.03 -20.15
CA TYR A 251 -5.61 4.73 -21.17
C TYR A 251 -5.90 5.45 -22.49
N LEU A 252 -7.13 5.33 -23.02
CA LEU A 252 -7.53 5.96 -24.27
C LEU A 252 -7.47 7.49 -24.16
N TYR A 253 -7.91 8.05 -23.03
CA TYR A 253 -7.93 9.49 -22.78
C TYR A 253 -6.52 10.09 -22.89
N VAL A 254 -5.54 9.52 -22.16
CA VAL A 254 -4.14 9.96 -22.22
C VAL A 254 -3.57 9.80 -23.63
N ARG A 255 -3.91 8.70 -24.32
CA ARG A 255 -3.39 8.42 -25.67
C ARG A 255 -3.89 9.44 -26.71
N ILE A 256 -5.17 9.81 -26.64
CA ILE A 256 -5.80 10.79 -27.52
C ILE A 256 -5.25 12.19 -27.21
N LEU A 257 -5.18 12.55 -25.93
CA LEU A 257 -4.67 13.85 -25.48
C LEU A 257 -3.23 14.10 -25.96
N ARG A 258 -2.36 13.07 -25.89
CA ARG A 258 -0.96 13.17 -26.33
C ARG A 258 -0.75 13.13 -27.84
N ARG A 259 -1.70 12.59 -28.62
CA ARG A 259 -1.60 12.53 -30.10
C ARG A 259 -2.18 13.76 -30.79
N ASN A 260 -3.20 14.39 -30.19
CA ASN A 260 -3.88 15.49 -30.83
C ASN A 260 -3.15 16.82 -30.57
N ARG A 261 -3.20 17.70 -31.56
CA ARG A 261 -2.72 19.08 -31.42
C ARG A 261 -3.68 19.81 -30.48
N LEU A 262 -3.35 19.79 -29.19
CA LEU A 262 -4.08 20.53 -28.16
C LEU A 262 -4.26 21.98 -28.60
N ILE A 263 -5.41 22.57 -28.27
CA ILE A 263 -5.65 24.00 -28.43
C ILE A 263 -4.51 24.71 -27.71
N ARG A 264 -3.82 25.60 -28.43
CA ARG A 264 -2.63 26.25 -27.92
C ARG A 264 -3.01 27.22 -26.79
N PRO A 265 -2.20 27.32 -25.73
CA PRO A 265 -2.36 28.38 -24.74
C PRO A 265 -2.25 29.73 -25.44
N SER A 266 -3.21 30.63 -25.20
CA SER A 266 -3.09 32.05 -25.52
C SER A 266 -3.13 32.85 -24.23
N SER A 267 -2.57 34.07 -24.22
CA SER A 267 -2.65 34.98 -23.07
C SER A 267 -4.08 35.34 -22.70
N THR A 268 -5.02 35.20 -23.65
CA THR A 268 -6.44 35.55 -23.48
C THR A 268 -7.27 34.43 -22.85
N ILE A 269 -6.84 33.17 -22.93
CA ILE A 269 -7.64 32.01 -22.46
C ILE A 269 -7.11 31.50 -21.11
N PRO A 270 -7.90 31.58 -20.02
CA PRO A 270 -7.52 30.98 -18.75
C PRO A 270 -7.21 29.49 -18.88
N LYS A 271 -6.17 29.02 -18.17
CA LYS A 271 -5.70 27.61 -18.23
C LYS A 271 -6.82 26.60 -17.97
N GLN A 272 -7.79 26.94 -17.10
CA GLN A 272 -8.90 26.06 -16.78
C GLN A 272 -9.86 25.86 -17.97
N VAL A 273 -10.15 26.92 -18.73
CA VAL A 273 -10.99 26.85 -19.93
C VAL A 273 -10.29 26.02 -21.00
N LEU A 274 -8.98 26.22 -21.19
CA LEU A 274 -8.19 25.46 -22.14
C LEU A 274 -8.21 23.95 -21.86
N ARG A 275 -8.13 23.57 -20.58
CA ARG A 275 -8.23 22.17 -20.16
C ARG A 275 -9.59 21.57 -20.51
N SER A 276 -10.68 22.29 -20.23
CA SER A 276 -12.03 21.83 -20.58
C SER A 276 -12.20 21.66 -22.08
N LEU A 277 -11.71 22.60 -22.90
CA LEU A 277 -11.78 22.50 -24.36
C LEU A 277 -10.96 21.32 -24.91
N ASN A 278 -9.75 21.10 -24.38
CA ASN A 278 -8.91 19.98 -24.77
C ASN A 278 -9.49 18.61 -24.38
N ALA A 279 -10.32 18.55 -23.33
CA ALA A 279 -11.01 17.32 -22.93
C ALA A 279 -12.13 16.90 -23.88
N ILE A 280 -12.71 17.83 -24.66
CA ILE A 280 -13.83 17.55 -25.57
C ILE A 280 -13.44 16.48 -26.61
N ILE A 281 -12.22 16.56 -27.14
CA ILE A 281 -11.77 15.65 -28.19
C ILE A 281 -11.68 14.19 -27.67
N PRO A 282 -11.00 13.88 -26.55
CA PRO A 282 -11.09 12.57 -25.91
C PRO A 282 -12.52 12.13 -25.60
N PHE A 283 -13.37 13.02 -25.07
CA PHE A 283 -14.77 12.70 -24.75
C PHE A 283 -15.51 12.19 -25.98
N PHE A 284 -15.48 12.94 -27.07
CA PHE A 284 -16.19 12.61 -28.31
C PHE A 284 -15.79 11.22 -28.84
N TYR A 285 -14.48 10.97 -28.99
CA TYR A 285 -14.00 9.71 -29.54
C TYR A 285 -14.27 8.52 -28.62
N ILE A 286 -14.06 8.67 -27.31
CA ILE A 286 -14.25 7.56 -26.36
C ILE A 286 -15.73 7.23 -26.23
N ILE A 287 -16.61 8.24 -26.15
CA ILE A 287 -18.07 8.02 -26.15
C ILE A 287 -18.49 7.31 -27.44
N LEU A 288 -18.00 7.73 -28.61
CA LEU A 288 -18.30 7.05 -29.87
C LEU A 288 -17.87 5.57 -29.86
N ILE A 289 -16.67 5.28 -29.36
CA ILE A 289 -16.17 3.90 -29.22
C ILE A 289 -17.11 3.07 -28.35
N PHE A 290 -17.46 3.57 -27.16
CA PHE A 290 -18.33 2.86 -26.23
C PHE A 290 -19.76 2.71 -26.78
N MET A 291 -20.30 3.70 -27.49
CA MET A 291 -21.60 3.59 -28.16
C MET A 291 -21.61 2.48 -29.20
N VAL A 292 -20.56 2.38 -30.02
CA VAL A 292 -20.44 1.31 -31.02
C VAL A 292 -20.38 -0.06 -30.33
N PHE A 293 -19.54 -0.23 -29.29
CA PHE A 293 -19.48 -1.49 -28.56
C PHE A 293 -20.81 -1.85 -27.91
N THR A 294 -21.49 -0.89 -27.26
CA THR A 294 -22.82 -1.11 -26.69
C THR A 294 -23.81 -1.56 -27.76
N ALA A 295 -23.86 -0.87 -28.92
CA ALA A 295 -24.75 -1.24 -30.01
C ALA A 295 -24.48 -2.66 -30.54
N LEU A 296 -23.20 -3.05 -30.69
CA LEU A 296 -22.81 -4.39 -31.13
C LEU A 296 -23.20 -5.47 -30.11
N THR A 297 -23.08 -5.20 -28.80
CA THR A 297 -23.45 -6.19 -27.78
C THR A 297 -24.96 -6.36 -27.62
N ARG A 298 -25.77 -5.32 -27.92
CA ARG A 298 -27.23 -5.39 -27.88
C ARG A 298 -27.82 -6.38 -28.87
N ILE A 299 -27.18 -6.52 -30.03
CA ILE A 299 -27.57 -7.51 -31.05
C ILE A 299 -26.88 -8.87 -30.85
N GLY A 300 -25.96 -8.96 -29.88
CA GLY A 300 -25.20 -10.16 -29.56
C GLY A 300 -25.87 -11.04 -28.49
N PRO A 301 -25.31 -12.23 -28.21
CA PRO A 301 -25.92 -13.22 -27.32
C PRO A 301 -25.99 -12.81 -25.84
N TYR A 302 -25.25 -11.77 -25.43
CA TYR A 302 -25.21 -11.29 -24.05
C TYR A 302 -26.20 -10.17 -23.75
N GLY A 303 -26.81 -9.55 -24.76
CA GLY A 303 -27.79 -8.45 -24.63
C GLY A 303 -27.22 -7.11 -24.17
N ASN A 304 -26.19 -7.07 -23.33
CA ASN A 304 -25.47 -5.85 -23.00
C ASN A 304 -23.97 -6.10 -22.71
N LEU A 305 -23.16 -5.04 -22.80
CA LEU A 305 -21.71 -5.14 -22.66
C LEU A 305 -21.28 -5.45 -21.21
N HIS A 306 -22.04 -5.03 -20.19
CA HIS A 306 -21.74 -5.39 -18.80
C HIS A 306 -21.85 -6.90 -18.56
N LEU A 307 -22.93 -7.52 -19.02
CA LEU A 307 -23.16 -8.97 -18.92
C LEU A 307 -22.14 -9.75 -19.75
N MET A 308 -21.73 -9.24 -20.91
CA MET A 308 -20.63 -9.84 -21.67
C MET A 308 -19.34 -9.89 -20.85
N ILE A 309 -18.95 -8.77 -20.21
CA ILE A 309 -17.77 -8.70 -19.34
C ILE A 309 -17.92 -9.66 -18.15
N TYR A 310 -19.11 -9.67 -17.53
CA TYR A 310 -19.40 -10.51 -16.39
C TYR A 310 -19.27 -12.01 -16.74
N GLU A 311 -20.02 -12.48 -17.74
CA GLU A 311 -20.09 -13.90 -18.11
C GLU A 311 -18.79 -14.40 -18.74
N SER A 312 -18.07 -13.58 -19.51
CA SER A 312 -16.85 -14.01 -20.21
C SER A 312 -15.58 -13.95 -19.36
N ILE A 313 -15.51 -13.02 -18.40
CA ILE A 313 -14.26 -12.76 -17.66
C ILE A 313 -14.49 -12.87 -16.15
N GLN A 314 -15.40 -12.06 -15.61
CA GLN A 314 -15.56 -11.93 -14.15
C GLN A 314 -15.94 -13.25 -13.50
N LYS A 315 -16.94 -13.95 -14.05
CA LYS A 315 -17.48 -15.19 -13.51
C LYS A 315 -16.43 -16.30 -13.41
N SER A 316 -15.62 -16.50 -14.45
CA SER A 316 -14.54 -17.49 -14.40
C SER A 316 -13.48 -17.08 -13.38
N LEU A 317 -13.08 -15.80 -13.37
CA LEU A 317 -12.07 -15.31 -12.44
C LEU A 317 -12.51 -15.47 -10.97
N THR A 318 -13.75 -15.10 -10.66
CA THR A 318 -14.31 -15.28 -9.31
C THR A 318 -14.46 -16.75 -8.98
N ALA A 319 -14.92 -17.61 -9.90
CA ALA A 319 -15.05 -19.05 -9.63
C ALA A 319 -13.75 -19.72 -9.17
N TYR A 320 -12.59 -19.30 -9.70
CA TYR A 320 -11.29 -19.91 -9.35
C TYR A 320 -10.55 -19.21 -8.20
N LEU A 321 -10.66 -17.88 -8.09
CA LEU A 321 -9.87 -17.09 -7.13
C LEU A 321 -10.65 -16.71 -5.87
N SER A 322 -11.97 -16.63 -5.97
CA SER A 322 -12.85 -16.24 -4.87
C SER A 322 -13.15 -17.46 -3.99
N ASN A 323 -13.28 -17.24 -2.68
CA ASN A 323 -13.53 -18.29 -1.67
C ASN A 323 -12.58 -19.49 -1.74
N ASN A 324 -11.37 -19.31 -2.27
CA ASN A 324 -10.33 -20.34 -2.37
C ASN A 324 -9.12 -19.97 -1.49
N ILE A 325 -8.89 -20.77 -0.44
CA ILE A 325 -7.83 -20.52 0.55
C ILE A 325 -6.43 -20.58 -0.08
N PHE A 326 -6.20 -21.43 -1.06
CA PHE A 326 -4.91 -21.55 -1.73
C PHE A 326 -4.61 -20.33 -2.59
N SER A 327 -5.62 -19.81 -3.30
CA SER A 327 -5.51 -18.55 -4.05
C SER A 327 -5.18 -17.39 -3.10
N TYR A 328 -5.87 -17.31 -1.95
CA TYR A 328 -5.58 -16.31 -0.93
C TYR A 328 -4.16 -16.43 -0.37
N MET A 329 -3.73 -17.64 0.01
CA MET A 329 -2.39 -17.92 0.51
C MET A 329 -1.31 -17.53 -0.51
N LEU A 330 -1.53 -17.80 -1.80
CA LEU A 330 -0.62 -17.40 -2.86
C LEU A 330 -0.45 -15.88 -2.93
N PHE A 331 -1.55 -15.11 -2.92
CA PHE A 331 -1.47 -13.65 -2.91
C PHE A 331 -0.79 -13.11 -1.65
N ASN A 332 -1.07 -13.70 -0.49
CA ASN A 332 -0.43 -13.33 0.76
C ASN A 332 1.08 -13.60 0.75
N TRP A 333 1.48 -14.77 0.23
CA TRP A 333 2.87 -15.15 0.06
C TRP A 333 3.60 -14.20 -0.90
N ILE A 334 3.00 -13.85 -2.04
CA ILE A 334 3.55 -12.86 -2.99
C ILE A 334 3.72 -11.51 -2.30
N ALA A 335 2.73 -11.06 -1.51
CA ALA A 335 2.82 -9.80 -0.78
C ALA A 335 4.00 -9.79 0.20
N ASN A 336 4.18 -10.88 0.96
CA ASN A 336 5.28 -11.03 1.90
C ASN A 336 6.64 -11.09 1.19
N ALA A 337 6.72 -11.78 0.05
CA ALA A 337 7.92 -11.84 -0.77
C ALA A 337 8.31 -10.46 -1.30
N LEU A 338 7.34 -9.64 -1.72
CA LEU A 338 7.61 -8.27 -2.15
C LEU A 338 8.13 -7.40 -1.00
N TRP A 339 7.56 -7.54 0.21
CA TRP A 339 8.06 -6.87 1.42
C TRP A 339 9.48 -7.31 1.78
N PHE A 340 9.81 -8.59 1.60
CA PHE A 340 11.18 -9.08 1.76
C PHE A 340 12.16 -8.38 0.82
N LEU A 341 11.71 -8.05 -0.40
CA LEU A 341 12.49 -7.32 -1.40
C LEU A 341 12.48 -5.80 -1.20
N GLY A 342 11.82 -5.29 -0.16
CA GLY A 342 11.73 -3.86 0.15
C GLY A 342 10.64 -3.11 -0.62
N LEU A 343 9.72 -3.84 -1.28
CA LEU A 343 8.57 -3.27 -1.98
C LEU A 343 7.32 -3.40 -1.13
N HIS A 344 6.41 -2.42 -1.21
CA HIS A 344 5.18 -2.43 -0.45
C HIS A 344 4.18 -3.46 -1.01
N GLY A 345 4.39 -4.75 -0.69
CA GLY A 345 3.69 -5.88 -1.28
C GLY A 345 2.17 -5.80 -1.14
N GLY A 346 1.68 -5.29 -0.01
CA GLY A 346 0.23 -5.12 0.22
C GLY A 346 -0.46 -4.15 -0.74
N ASN A 347 0.24 -3.14 -1.26
CA ASN A 347 -0.34 -2.20 -2.23
C ASN A 347 -0.39 -2.80 -3.62
N ILE A 348 0.62 -3.62 -3.95
CA ILE A 348 0.75 -4.27 -5.25
C ILE A 348 -0.28 -5.39 -5.36
N THR A 349 -0.27 -6.34 -4.42
CA THR A 349 -1.23 -7.45 -4.43
C THR A 349 -2.65 -6.97 -4.12
N GLY A 350 -2.79 -5.96 -3.24
CA GLY A 350 -4.06 -5.32 -2.90
C GLY A 350 -4.85 -4.81 -4.10
N SER A 351 -4.16 -4.26 -5.11
CA SER A 351 -4.81 -3.79 -6.35
C SER A 351 -5.56 -4.90 -7.11
N VAL A 352 -5.11 -6.15 -6.96
CA VAL A 352 -5.73 -7.33 -7.58
C VAL A 352 -6.71 -7.98 -6.62
N THR A 353 -6.33 -8.18 -5.37
CA THR A 353 -7.18 -8.89 -4.39
C THR A 353 -8.42 -8.09 -3.99
N ALA A 354 -8.37 -6.75 -4.01
CA ALA A 354 -9.54 -5.91 -3.78
C ALA A 354 -10.65 -6.13 -4.82
N LEU A 355 -10.30 -6.50 -6.06
CA LEU A 355 -11.25 -6.85 -7.13
C LEU A 355 -12.11 -8.06 -6.77
N ILE A 356 -11.51 -8.99 -6.02
CA ILE A 356 -12.07 -10.31 -5.77
C ILE A 356 -12.79 -10.29 -4.42
N TYR A 357 -12.12 -9.78 -3.38
CA TYR A 357 -12.57 -9.96 -2.00
C TYR A 357 -13.48 -8.84 -1.48
N THR A 358 -13.44 -7.64 -2.08
CA THR A 358 -14.33 -6.54 -1.67
C THR A 358 -15.81 -6.84 -1.97
N PRO A 359 -16.19 -7.32 -3.17
CA PRO A 359 -17.58 -7.71 -3.42
C PRO A 359 -18.10 -8.76 -2.43
N MET A 360 -17.24 -9.71 -2.04
CA MET A 360 -17.60 -10.78 -1.09
C MET A 360 -17.87 -10.26 0.32
N GLY A 361 -17.09 -9.28 0.78
CA GLY A 361 -17.36 -8.65 2.09
C GLY A 361 -18.62 -7.79 2.06
N LEU A 362 -18.86 -7.07 0.97
CA LEU A 362 -20.11 -6.32 0.81
C LEU A 362 -21.34 -7.23 0.79
N GLU A 363 -21.26 -8.39 0.15
CA GLU A 363 -22.34 -9.39 0.17
C GLU A 363 -22.55 -9.99 1.56
N ASN A 364 -21.49 -10.36 2.28
CA ASN A 364 -21.58 -10.78 3.69
C ASN A 364 -22.25 -9.70 4.55
N PHE A 365 -21.90 -8.44 4.32
CA PHE A 365 -22.39 -7.33 5.13
C PHE A 365 -23.86 -7.04 4.87
N ALA A 366 -24.29 -7.16 3.61
CA ALA A 366 -25.70 -7.12 3.22
C ALA A 366 -26.51 -8.25 3.87
N LEU A 367 -25.99 -9.49 3.87
CA LEU A 367 -26.63 -10.63 4.52
C LEU A 367 -26.75 -10.42 6.04
N TYR A 368 -25.64 -10.04 6.68
CA TYR A 368 -25.59 -9.77 8.12
C TYR A 368 -26.60 -8.72 8.54
N SER A 369 -26.70 -7.63 7.78
CA SER A 369 -27.64 -6.53 8.08
C SER A 369 -29.10 -6.92 7.83
N ALA A 370 -29.35 -7.88 6.94
CA ALA A 370 -30.66 -8.50 6.77
C ALA A 370 -30.97 -9.58 7.82
N GLY A 371 -30.15 -9.71 8.88
CA GLY A 371 -30.30 -10.75 9.91
C GLY A 371 -29.99 -12.17 9.43
N LYS A 372 -29.29 -12.30 8.30
CA LYS A 372 -28.87 -13.60 7.73
C LYS A 372 -27.40 -13.85 8.03
N GLU A 373 -27.01 -15.12 8.05
CA GLU A 373 -25.62 -15.52 8.25
C GLU A 373 -24.76 -15.12 7.04
N PRO A 374 -23.56 -14.53 7.27
CA PRO A 374 -22.56 -14.33 6.22
C PRO A 374 -22.13 -15.67 5.59
N ILE A 375 -21.79 -15.66 4.29
CA ILE A 375 -21.51 -16.90 3.53
C ILE A 375 -20.08 -17.03 3.02
N HIS A 376 -19.35 -15.91 2.89
CA HIS A 376 -17.98 -15.90 2.35
C HIS A 376 -16.96 -15.86 3.48
N ILE A 377 -16.29 -16.98 3.75
CA ILE A 377 -15.17 -17.03 4.71
C ILE A 377 -14.05 -16.09 4.24
N ILE A 378 -13.69 -16.18 2.95
CA ILE A 378 -12.60 -15.39 2.37
C ILE A 378 -13.20 -14.15 1.70
N SER A 379 -13.25 -13.06 2.47
CA SER A 379 -13.63 -11.73 2.03
C SER A 379 -12.51 -10.73 2.32
N ASN A 380 -12.70 -9.43 2.00
CA ASN A 380 -11.72 -8.41 2.38
C ASN A 380 -11.53 -8.34 3.90
N ALA A 381 -12.54 -8.77 4.67
CA ALA A 381 -12.48 -8.75 6.12
C ALA A 381 -11.63 -9.88 6.71
N PHE A 382 -11.51 -11.01 6.01
CA PHE A 382 -10.82 -12.23 6.45
C PHE A 382 -9.39 -11.98 6.91
N SER A 383 -8.63 -11.20 6.15
CA SER A 383 -7.19 -11.00 6.36
C SER A 383 -6.85 -10.46 7.76
N LYS A 384 -7.70 -9.58 8.29
CA LYS A 384 -7.45 -8.88 9.55
C LYS A 384 -7.88 -9.68 10.77
N CYS A 385 -8.67 -10.75 10.59
CA CYS A 385 -9.05 -11.67 11.66
C CYS A 385 -7.87 -12.48 12.23
N PHE A 386 -6.69 -12.44 11.60
CA PHE A 386 -5.51 -13.19 12.05
C PHE A 386 -4.18 -12.48 11.82
N ILE A 387 -4.11 -11.52 10.88
CA ILE A 387 -2.93 -10.69 10.68
C ILE A 387 -2.98 -9.51 11.65
N SER A 388 -1.93 -9.34 12.45
CA SER A 388 -1.78 -8.25 13.41
C SER A 388 -0.47 -7.50 13.17
N GLY A 389 -0.50 -6.17 13.07
CA GLY A 389 0.70 -5.36 12.86
C GLY A 389 1.41 -5.51 11.54
N GLY A 390 0.62 -5.67 10.47
CA GLY A 390 1.11 -5.57 9.10
C GLY A 390 1.70 -6.88 8.57
N VAL A 391 2.68 -6.77 7.67
CA VAL A 391 3.27 -7.94 7.01
C VAL A 391 3.89 -8.90 8.04
N GLY A 392 3.76 -10.21 7.83
CA GLY A 392 4.30 -11.23 8.73
C GLY A 392 3.65 -11.29 10.12
N SER A 393 2.53 -10.61 10.35
CA SER A 393 1.89 -10.49 11.67
C SER A 393 2.87 -9.97 12.75
N MET A 394 3.58 -8.87 12.43
CA MET A 394 4.71 -8.34 13.19
C MET A 394 4.36 -7.66 14.52
N PHE A 395 3.08 -7.52 14.88
CA PHE A 395 2.71 -6.98 16.19
C PHE A 395 3.27 -7.84 17.33
N SER A 396 3.18 -9.17 17.20
CA SER A 396 3.74 -10.11 18.19
C SER A 396 5.27 -10.02 18.27
N LEU A 397 5.96 -9.80 17.16
CA LEU A 397 7.40 -9.56 17.14
C LEU A 397 7.77 -8.27 17.91
N SER A 398 7.00 -7.20 17.73
CA SER A 398 7.20 -5.94 18.47
C SER A 398 7.01 -6.12 19.99
N ILE A 399 6.01 -6.91 20.40
CA ILE A 399 5.79 -7.29 21.81
C ILE A 399 7.02 -8.06 22.33
N ILE A 400 7.45 -9.09 21.62
CA ILE A 400 8.60 -9.92 22.03
C ILE A 400 9.86 -9.05 22.15
N MET A 401 10.13 -8.18 21.19
CA MET A 401 11.28 -7.27 21.23
C MET A 401 11.20 -6.28 22.40
N ALA A 402 10.04 -5.67 22.65
CA ALA A 402 9.88 -4.67 23.70
C ALA A 402 10.11 -5.24 25.11
N PHE A 403 9.71 -6.49 25.35
CA PHE A 403 9.68 -7.08 26.69
C PHE A 403 10.64 -8.25 26.93
N LYS A 404 11.11 -8.95 25.89
CA LYS A 404 12.00 -10.12 26.01
C LYS A 404 13.38 -9.94 25.36
N ALA A 405 13.65 -8.85 24.63
CA ALA A 405 14.96 -8.61 24.06
C ALA A 405 16.04 -8.37 25.12
N LYS A 406 17.20 -8.98 24.88
CA LYS A 406 18.42 -8.79 25.66
C LYS A 406 19.26 -7.65 25.07
N SER A 407 19.32 -7.51 23.75
CA SER A 407 20.02 -6.40 23.09
C SER A 407 19.31 -5.07 23.39
N GLN A 408 20.09 -4.00 23.57
CA GLN A 408 19.54 -2.66 23.74
C GLN A 408 18.86 -2.19 22.46
N LYS A 409 19.45 -2.52 21.30
CA LYS A 409 18.90 -2.22 19.98
C LYS A 409 17.49 -2.78 19.80
N PHE A 410 17.26 -4.08 19.99
CA PHE A 410 15.94 -4.66 19.79
C PHE A 410 14.94 -4.20 20.84
N LYS A 411 15.37 -3.97 22.08
CA LYS A 411 14.50 -3.42 23.13
C LYS A 411 13.99 -2.02 22.78
N ALA A 412 14.89 -1.14 22.30
CA ALA A 412 14.53 0.19 21.84
C ALA A 412 13.57 0.13 20.63
N LEU A 413 13.93 -0.65 19.61
CA LEU A 413 13.12 -0.79 18.39
C LEU A 413 11.75 -1.40 18.68
N GLY A 414 11.66 -2.39 19.57
CA GLY A 414 10.41 -3.01 19.98
C GLY A 414 9.46 -2.00 20.64
N ARG A 415 9.97 -1.18 21.57
CA ARG A 415 9.17 -0.14 22.25
C ARG A 415 8.66 0.94 21.30
N ILE A 416 9.49 1.35 20.33
CA ILE A 416 9.11 2.34 19.31
C ILE A 416 8.09 1.75 18.32
N SER A 417 8.27 0.48 17.93
CA SER A 417 7.43 -0.17 16.92
C SER A 417 6.11 -0.71 17.48
N LEU A 418 6.01 -0.92 18.80
CA LEU A 418 4.80 -1.44 19.43
C LEU A 418 3.53 -0.60 19.13
N PRO A 419 3.51 0.73 19.36
CA PRO A 419 2.33 1.53 19.03
C PRO A 419 2.07 1.57 17.52
N THR A 420 3.09 1.64 16.68
CA THR A 420 2.88 1.74 15.23
C THR A 420 2.33 0.43 14.67
N THR A 421 2.88 -0.71 15.09
CA THR A 421 2.39 -2.04 14.68
C THR A 421 1.01 -2.34 15.24
N PHE A 422 0.62 -1.81 16.40
CA PHE A 422 -0.77 -1.91 16.85
C PHE A 422 -1.78 -1.31 15.85
N PHE A 423 -1.39 -0.23 15.15
CA PHE A 423 -2.15 0.40 14.07
C PHE A 423 -1.71 -0.06 12.67
N TYR A 424 -1.08 -1.23 12.55
CA TYR A 424 -0.65 -1.85 11.28
C TYR A 424 0.44 -1.09 10.52
N ILE A 425 1.12 -0.13 11.15
CA ILE A 425 2.26 0.61 10.61
C ILE A 425 3.55 -0.08 11.08
N ASN A 426 4.17 -0.88 10.23
CA ASN A 426 5.25 -1.77 10.59
C ASN A 426 6.60 -1.46 9.90
N GLU A 427 6.67 -0.35 9.17
CA GLU A 427 7.89 0.19 8.57
C GLU A 427 9.01 0.42 9.59
N PRO A 428 8.76 0.94 10.81
CA PRO A 428 9.81 1.06 11.83
C PRO A 428 10.50 -0.27 12.14
N LEU A 429 9.77 -1.37 12.07
CA LEU A 429 10.31 -2.71 12.30
C LEU A 429 11.03 -3.25 11.06
N LEU A 430 10.40 -3.17 9.89
CA LEU A 430 10.95 -3.67 8.62
C LEU A 430 12.34 -3.09 8.30
N PHE A 431 12.49 -1.78 8.50
CA PHE A 431 13.73 -1.07 8.23
C PHE A 431 14.65 -0.98 9.45
N GLY A 432 14.10 -1.05 10.67
CA GLY A 432 14.88 -0.95 11.91
C GLY A 432 15.67 -2.21 12.25
N ILE A 433 15.11 -3.41 12.03
CA ILE A 433 15.78 -4.70 12.30
C ILE A 433 16.21 -5.42 11.01
N PRO A 434 16.81 -4.67 10.07
CA PRO A 434 16.83 -4.91 8.61
C PRO A 434 16.22 -6.26 8.19
N ILE A 435 14.88 -6.33 8.16
CA ILE A 435 14.19 -7.56 7.71
C ILE A 435 14.31 -7.70 6.19
N VAL A 436 14.34 -6.57 5.49
CA VAL A 436 14.50 -6.49 4.04
C VAL A 436 15.83 -7.14 3.63
N LEU A 437 15.73 -8.10 2.71
CA LEU A 437 16.85 -8.88 2.17
C LEU A 437 17.68 -9.67 3.22
N ASN A 438 17.17 -9.84 4.45
CA ASN A 438 17.86 -10.60 5.49
C ASN A 438 17.39 -12.06 5.53
N PRO A 439 18.24 -13.03 5.12
CA PRO A 439 17.83 -14.43 5.01
C PRO A 439 17.31 -15.06 6.31
N LEU A 440 17.74 -14.55 7.48
CA LEU A 440 17.25 -15.04 8.78
C LEU A 440 15.73 -14.85 8.93
N PHE A 441 15.20 -13.75 8.40
CA PHE A 441 13.79 -13.39 8.54
C PHE A 441 12.93 -13.79 7.33
N LEU A 442 13.51 -14.38 6.29
CA LEU A 442 12.79 -14.80 5.09
C LEU A 442 11.68 -15.80 5.40
N ILE A 443 11.99 -16.86 6.15
CA ILE A 443 11.05 -17.92 6.50
C ILE A 443 9.86 -17.39 7.32
N PRO A 444 10.05 -16.72 8.47
CA PRO A 444 8.92 -16.23 9.25
C PRO A 444 8.09 -15.21 8.46
N LEU A 445 8.75 -14.33 7.69
CA LEU A 445 8.04 -13.34 6.88
C LEU A 445 7.15 -13.97 5.81
N LEU A 446 7.63 -15.01 5.11
CA LEU A 446 6.87 -15.64 4.03
C LEU A 446 5.73 -16.53 4.54
N PHE A 447 5.91 -17.25 5.64
CA PHE A 447 5.02 -18.36 6.00
C PHE A 447 4.10 -18.12 7.19
N ILE A 448 4.38 -17.17 8.08
CA ILE A 448 3.54 -16.95 9.27
C ILE A 448 2.10 -16.61 8.88
N THR A 449 1.89 -15.63 8.00
CA THR A 449 0.53 -15.20 7.64
C THR A 449 -0.20 -16.21 6.75
N PRO A 450 0.43 -16.94 5.80
CA PRO A 450 -0.23 -18.08 5.16
C PRO A 450 -0.65 -19.18 6.14
N ILE A 451 0.19 -19.55 7.11
CA ILE A 451 -0.16 -20.56 8.13
C ILE A 451 -1.36 -20.09 8.96
N LEU A 452 -1.33 -18.85 9.45
CA LEU A 452 -2.46 -18.28 10.20
C LEU A 452 -3.73 -18.19 9.35
N SER A 453 -3.63 -17.90 8.06
CA SER A 453 -4.79 -17.87 7.17
C SER A 453 -5.44 -19.25 7.05
N LEU A 454 -4.64 -20.31 6.95
CA LEU A 454 -5.13 -21.68 6.87
C LEU A 454 -5.80 -22.11 8.17
N LEU A 455 -5.18 -21.80 9.32
CA LEU A 455 -5.78 -22.07 10.63
C LEU A 455 -7.10 -21.34 10.81
N THR A 456 -7.14 -20.05 10.42
CA THR A 456 -8.34 -19.21 10.52
C THR A 456 -9.46 -19.75 9.64
N TYR A 457 -9.13 -20.14 8.40
CA TYR A 457 -10.07 -20.76 7.50
C TYR A 457 -10.70 -22.02 8.12
N PHE A 458 -9.90 -22.91 8.70
CA PHE A 458 -10.42 -24.14 9.29
C PHE A 458 -11.29 -23.91 10.54
N VAL A 459 -10.91 -22.99 11.44
CA VAL A 459 -11.76 -22.71 12.61
C VAL A 459 -13.06 -22.01 12.23
N MET A 460 -13.06 -21.22 11.15
CA MET A 460 -14.29 -20.64 10.60
C MET A 460 -15.15 -21.68 9.88
N HIS A 461 -14.53 -22.53 9.07
CA HIS A 461 -15.20 -23.61 8.36
C HIS A 461 -15.83 -24.64 9.32
N ALA A 462 -15.18 -24.90 10.46
CA ALA A 462 -15.70 -25.75 11.52
C ALA A 462 -16.80 -25.09 12.39
N GLY A 463 -17.12 -23.81 12.16
CA GLY A 463 -18.12 -23.07 12.95
C GLY A 463 -17.68 -22.69 14.37
N ILE A 464 -16.40 -22.86 14.71
CA ILE A 464 -15.85 -22.49 16.02
C ILE A 464 -15.80 -20.98 16.15
N VAL A 465 -15.30 -20.32 15.10
CA VAL A 465 -15.28 -18.86 14.94
C VAL A 465 -16.28 -18.51 13.83
N PRO A 466 -17.19 -17.55 14.02
CA PRO A 466 -18.14 -17.19 12.97
C PRO A 466 -17.46 -16.48 11.81
N ILE A 467 -18.12 -16.49 10.65
CA ILE A 467 -17.68 -15.76 9.46
C ILE A 467 -17.78 -14.25 9.73
N PRO A 468 -16.76 -13.44 9.39
CA PRO A 468 -16.82 -12.00 9.60
C PRO A 468 -17.95 -11.36 8.79
N ASN A 469 -18.65 -10.41 9.41
CA ASN A 469 -19.80 -9.74 8.80
C ASN A 469 -19.45 -8.97 7.52
N GLY A 470 -18.19 -8.68 7.23
CA GLY A 470 -17.78 -8.05 5.97
C GLY A 470 -17.81 -6.52 5.99
N MET A 471 -18.03 -5.91 7.16
CA MET A 471 -17.99 -4.46 7.33
C MET A 471 -16.65 -3.88 6.86
N MET A 472 -16.73 -2.82 6.04
CA MET A 472 -15.56 -2.09 5.56
C MET A 472 -14.98 -1.21 6.66
N LEU A 473 -13.87 -1.65 7.25
CA LEU A 473 -13.16 -0.94 8.32
C LEU A 473 -11.86 -0.32 7.81
N PRO A 474 -11.40 0.82 8.38
CA PRO A 474 -10.05 1.33 8.12
C PRO A 474 -8.99 0.25 8.33
N TRP A 475 -7.99 0.18 7.44
CA TRP A 475 -6.95 -0.85 7.52
C TRP A 475 -6.05 -0.73 8.77
N THR A 476 -6.08 0.43 9.42
CA THR A 476 -5.41 0.76 10.69
C THR A 476 -6.23 0.43 11.92
N THR A 477 -7.45 -0.10 11.78
CA THR A 477 -8.29 -0.52 12.92
C THR A 477 -7.51 -1.55 13.76
N PRO A 478 -7.27 -1.30 15.05
CA PRO A 478 -6.44 -2.20 15.86
C PRO A 478 -6.99 -3.63 15.97
N PRO A 479 -6.10 -4.62 16.19
CA PRO A 479 -6.55 -5.98 16.47
C PRO A 479 -7.42 -6.01 17.74
N VAL A 480 -8.21 -7.06 17.88
CA VAL A 480 -9.30 -7.26 18.86
C VAL A 480 -10.50 -6.36 18.60
N ILE A 481 -10.28 -5.05 18.44
CA ILE A 481 -11.34 -4.09 18.07
C ILE A 481 -11.89 -4.46 16.69
N TYR A 482 -11.02 -4.78 15.74
CA TYR A 482 -11.39 -5.25 14.43
C TYR A 482 -12.35 -6.46 14.52
N GLY A 483 -11.97 -7.52 15.24
CA GLY A 483 -12.79 -8.71 15.38
C GLY A 483 -14.15 -8.46 16.04
N LEU A 484 -14.21 -7.58 17.04
CA LEU A 484 -15.47 -7.17 17.67
C LEU A 484 -16.41 -6.51 16.67
N LEU A 485 -15.90 -5.58 15.85
CA LEU A 485 -16.67 -4.87 14.82
C LEU A 485 -17.12 -5.79 13.68
N GLN A 486 -16.42 -6.90 13.44
CA GLN A 486 -16.84 -7.94 12.50
C GLN A 486 -18.00 -8.83 13.00
N GLY A 487 -18.59 -8.50 14.15
CA GLY A 487 -19.88 -9.04 14.59
C GLY A 487 -19.80 -10.15 15.64
N SER A 488 -18.62 -10.48 16.17
CA SER A 488 -18.50 -11.48 17.23
C SER A 488 -17.25 -11.36 18.10
N TRP A 489 -17.45 -11.48 19.42
CA TRP A 489 -16.35 -11.61 20.38
C TRP A 489 -15.47 -12.85 20.13
N LYS A 490 -16.00 -13.89 19.48
CA LYS A 490 -15.22 -15.09 19.11
C LYS A 490 -14.15 -14.77 18.06
N ILE A 491 -14.42 -13.82 17.15
CA ILE A 491 -13.42 -13.34 16.17
C ILE A 491 -12.32 -12.56 16.91
N ALA A 492 -12.72 -11.69 17.85
CA ALA A 492 -11.77 -10.93 18.68
C ALA A 492 -10.87 -11.86 19.52
N LEU A 493 -11.43 -12.93 20.09
CA LEU A 493 -10.66 -13.96 20.80
C LEU A 493 -9.70 -14.69 19.84
N TRP A 494 -10.14 -15.01 18.63
CA TRP A 494 -9.28 -15.64 17.62
C TRP A 494 -8.11 -14.74 17.19
N GLU A 495 -8.31 -13.42 17.12
CA GLU A 495 -7.23 -12.46 16.87
C GLU A 495 -6.18 -12.50 17.98
N ILE A 496 -6.59 -12.60 19.26
CA ILE A 496 -5.67 -12.78 20.40
C ILE A 496 -4.89 -14.08 20.26
N VAL A 497 -5.57 -15.19 19.94
CA VAL A 497 -4.91 -16.49 19.70
C VAL A 497 -3.90 -16.39 18.55
N SER A 498 -4.25 -15.71 17.46
CA SER A 498 -3.38 -15.51 16.29
C SER A 498 -2.15 -14.65 16.63
N ILE A 499 -2.27 -13.66 17.51
CA ILE A 499 -1.14 -12.88 18.04
C ILE A 499 -0.19 -13.79 18.83
N ILE A 500 -0.71 -14.70 19.66
CA ILE A 500 0.11 -15.65 20.42
C ILE A 500 0.83 -16.62 19.47
N LEU A 501 0.11 -17.21 18.52
CA LEU A 501 0.66 -18.16 17.54
C LEU A 501 1.74 -17.51 16.66
N SER A 502 1.51 -16.29 16.16
CA SER A 502 2.55 -15.54 15.44
C SER A 502 3.77 -15.26 16.30
N GLY A 503 3.58 -14.91 17.58
CA GLY A 503 4.68 -14.71 18.52
C GLY A 503 5.52 -15.98 18.70
N MET A 504 4.87 -17.13 18.85
CA MET A 504 5.55 -18.43 18.93
C MET A 504 6.37 -18.74 17.68
N MET A 505 5.83 -18.45 16.49
CA MET A 505 6.52 -18.66 15.22
C MET A 505 7.68 -17.67 14.97
N TRP A 506 7.55 -16.42 15.42
CA TRP A 506 8.62 -15.41 15.35
C TRP A 506 9.77 -15.67 16.33
N TYR A 507 9.45 -16.21 17.51
CA TYR A 507 10.39 -16.37 18.62
C TYR A 507 11.73 -17.05 18.29
N PRO A 508 11.80 -18.19 17.57
CA PRO A 508 13.08 -18.83 17.27
C PRO A 508 14.01 -17.95 16.43
N PHE A 509 13.48 -17.25 15.43
CA PHE A 509 14.25 -16.36 14.55
C PHE A 509 14.69 -15.09 15.29
N PHE A 510 13.77 -14.50 16.07
CA PHE A 510 14.08 -13.39 16.95
C PHE A 510 15.20 -13.73 17.93
N LYS A 511 15.16 -14.90 18.57
CA LYS A 511 16.16 -15.32 19.55
C LYS A 511 17.57 -15.37 18.95
N ILE A 512 17.70 -15.92 17.74
CA ILE A 512 18.99 -15.97 17.02
C ILE A 512 19.47 -14.55 16.69
N ALA A 513 18.56 -13.69 16.20
CA ALA A 513 18.89 -12.32 15.86
C ALA A 513 19.33 -11.50 17.08
N ASP A 514 18.61 -11.62 18.19
CA ASP A 514 18.89 -10.89 19.44
C ASP A 514 20.22 -11.34 20.05
N GLN A 515 20.54 -12.65 19.99
CA GLN A 515 21.84 -13.17 20.42
C GLN A 515 23.00 -12.56 19.62
N ARG A 516 22.88 -12.49 18.28
CA ARG A 516 23.90 -11.86 17.42
C ARG A 516 24.12 -10.39 17.76
N GLU A 517 23.04 -9.66 18.03
CA GLU A 517 23.13 -8.25 18.41
C GLU A 517 23.74 -8.06 19.81
N VAL A 518 23.41 -8.91 20.78
CA VAL A 518 24.07 -8.89 22.10
C VAL A 518 25.58 -9.14 21.98
N GLU A 519 25.98 -10.11 21.16
CA GLU A 519 27.40 -10.39 20.90
C GLU A 519 28.12 -9.19 20.26
N ALA A 520 27.47 -8.51 19.32
CA ALA A 520 28.00 -7.30 18.70
C ALA A 520 28.09 -6.13 19.70
N GLU A 521 27.06 -5.90 20.51
CA GLU A 521 27.03 -4.88 21.56
C GLU A 521 28.14 -5.11 22.60
N ASN A 522 28.42 -6.38 22.95
CA ASN A 522 29.48 -6.72 23.89
C ASN A 522 30.88 -6.51 23.31
N LYS A 523 31.11 -6.84 22.04
CA LYS A 523 32.40 -6.58 21.37
C LYS A 523 32.72 -5.08 21.32
N ASN A 524 31.73 -4.26 21.01
CA ASN A 524 31.88 -2.80 20.96
C ASN A 524 32.08 -2.13 22.32
N ARG A 525 31.85 -2.84 23.44
CA ARG A 525 32.14 -2.35 24.80
C ARG A 525 33.55 -2.71 25.28
N HIS A 526 34.20 -3.69 24.64
CA HIS A 526 35.54 -4.16 25.00
C HIS A 526 36.66 -3.57 24.12
N ASN A 527 36.30 -2.92 23.02
CA ASN A 527 37.14 -2.02 22.24
C ASN A 527 36.84 -0.57 22.65
#